data_AF-A0A951PTE2-F1
#
_entry.id   AF-A0A951PTE2-F1
#
_cell.length_a   1.000
_cell.length_b   1.000
_cell.length_c   1.000
_cell.angle_alpha   90.00
_cell.angle_beta   90.00
_cell.angle_gamma   90.00
#
_symmetry.space_group_name_H-M   'P 1'
#
loop_
_entity.id
_entity.type
_entity.pdbx_description
1 polymer ?
#
loop_
_entity_poly.entity_id
_entity_poly.type
_entity_poly.pdbx_seq_one_letter_code
_entity_poly.pdbx_strand_id
1 'polypeptide(L)'
;MDSNKLFECYAGGKRNLSEAYLSSTNLEQATFKRSQLYIDKRMPLPDWGTFFIEIGCHVAEWETGSNRLVIALAVPTRTCAAALAAFGVVLARANSSPNQVEIYEYFDKLCSLKKGTPIIYREGKKIRKGIYCGFSNENGQCLITVRLPTKNGDMICKVPPGEAQKVEPATSQDKRITLRTTGRCKFSGKAFIDACIGRIESFDFYKKSRLECVILGRSNILKQEIKEIPFGCCSSQRVYTEGRLQDVLRVREWLSDGQAYRSEVLSVDGSKPPRTQHGSIPSVTIFDGASGFLKWRDYWRNSHWIVVLDNTELHFMEAVYEINEGYRRSNRLSKVEIQNILSIPSGVELVIYQEERQ
;
A
#
# COMPACT_ATOMS: atom_id res chain seq x y z
N MET A 1 -23.83 15.44 -33.49
CA MET A 1 -22.48 15.97 -33.22
C MET A 1 -21.68 14.81 -32.65
N ASP A 2 -20.83 14.21 -33.48
CA ASP A 2 -20.07 12.99 -33.17
C ASP A 2 -18.98 13.26 -32.13
N SER A 3 -19.03 12.54 -31.02
CA SER A 3 -18.08 12.58 -29.90
C SER A 3 -16.87 11.65 -30.07
N ASN A 4 -16.54 11.24 -31.31
CA ASN A 4 -15.55 10.18 -31.58
C ASN A 4 -14.21 10.64 -32.18
N LYS A 5 -13.77 11.89 -31.96
CA LYS A 5 -12.43 12.34 -32.42
C LYS A 5 -11.73 13.29 -31.45
N LEU A 6 -11.27 12.78 -30.32
CA LEU A 6 -10.40 13.55 -29.42
C LEU A 6 -9.17 12.78 -28.88
N PHE A 7 -8.74 11.72 -29.57
CA PHE A 7 -7.45 11.06 -29.32
C PHE A 7 -6.77 10.64 -30.62
N GLU A 8 -6.33 11.64 -31.40
CA GLU A 8 -5.26 11.46 -32.39
C GLU A 8 -4.22 12.56 -32.17
N CYS A 9 -3.31 12.33 -31.23
CA CYS A 9 -2.03 13.01 -31.18
C CYS A 9 -0.97 11.97 -30.80
N TYR A 10 0.02 11.80 -31.70
CA TYR A 10 1.24 10.99 -31.58
C TYR A 10 1.19 9.52 -32.03
N ALA A 11 1.03 9.33 -33.34
CA ALA A 11 1.72 8.27 -34.07
C ALA A 11 2.74 8.92 -35.02
N GLY A 12 4.02 8.94 -34.63
CA GLY A 12 5.05 9.57 -35.47
C GLY A 12 6.47 9.37 -34.97
N GLY A 13 7.12 8.31 -35.45
CA GLY A 13 8.58 8.20 -35.46
C GLY A 13 9.14 6.88 -34.94
N LYS A 14 9.22 5.86 -35.81
CA LYS A 14 10.23 4.80 -35.64
C LYS A 14 11.60 5.47 -35.72
N ARG A 15 12.34 5.52 -34.61
CA ARG A 15 13.78 5.79 -34.62
C ARG A 15 14.50 4.55 -34.13
N ASN A 16 15.44 4.08 -34.95
CA ASN A 16 16.47 3.13 -34.54
C ASN A 16 17.30 3.77 -33.42
N LEU A 17 17.44 3.07 -32.30
CA LEU A 17 18.37 3.42 -31.23
C LEU A 17 19.38 2.29 -31.11
N SER A 18 20.56 2.54 -31.65
CA SER A 18 21.79 1.85 -31.29
C SER A 18 22.29 2.40 -29.95
N GLU A 19 22.51 1.48 -29.02
CA GLU A 19 23.47 1.51 -27.91
C GLU A 19 23.52 2.77 -27.03
N ALA A 20 22.89 2.68 -25.86
CA ALA A 20 23.33 3.39 -24.67
C ALA A 20 23.47 2.38 -23.52
N TYR A 21 24.71 2.12 -23.14
CA TYR A 21 25.12 1.30 -22.01
C TYR A 21 24.61 1.90 -20.68
N LEU A 22 23.79 1.16 -19.95
CA LEU A 22 23.61 1.31 -18.51
C LEU A 22 23.78 -0.06 -17.85
N SER A 23 24.57 -0.06 -16.77
CA SER A 23 24.99 -1.24 -16.03
C SER A 23 23.81 -2.07 -15.53
N SER A 24 23.74 -3.29 -16.06
CA SER A 24 22.86 -4.37 -15.62
C SER A 24 23.22 -4.83 -14.21
N THR A 25 22.77 -4.11 -13.19
CA THR A 25 22.72 -4.62 -11.82
C THR A 25 21.35 -5.24 -11.56
N ASN A 26 21.27 -6.57 -11.70
CA ASN A 26 20.36 -7.49 -11.00
C ASN A 26 18.82 -7.27 -11.08
N LEU A 27 18.27 -6.72 -12.17
CA LEU A 27 16.81 -6.75 -12.38
C LEU A 27 16.28 -8.15 -12.81
N GLU A 28 17.16 -9.11 -13.08
CA GLU A 28 16.78 -10.51 -13.38
C GLU A 28 16.39 -11.33 -12.13
N GLN A 29 16.56 -10.82 -10.91
CA GLN A 29 16.29 -11.60 -9.69
C GLN A 29 14.97 -11.29 -8.99
N ALA A 30 14.26 -10.22 -9.40
CA ALA A 30 12.94 -9.88 -8.88
C ALA A 30 11.85 -9.92 -9.96
N THR A 31 12.11 -10.56 -11.11
CA THR A 31 10.99 -11.07 -11.90
C THR A 31 10.31 -12.10 -11.02
N PHE A 32 9.19 -11.69 -10.42
CA PHE A 32 8.21 -12.55 -9.78
C PHE A 32 8.18 -13.82 -10.64
N LYS A 33 8.76 -14.94 -10.17
CA LYS A 33 8.63 -16.24 -10.86
C LYS A 33 7.15 -16.55 -10.73
N ARG A 34 6.36 -15.96 -11.65
CA ARG A 34 5.04 -15.43 -11.31
C ARG A 34 4.24 -16.57 -10.71
N SER A 35 4.00 -16.51 -9.41
CA SER A 35 3.02 -17.38 -8.81
C SER A 35 1.77 -17.14 -9.63
N GLN A 36 1.29 -18.19 -10.31
CA GLN A 36 0.14 -18.01 -11.17
C GLN A 36 -1.02 -17.66 -10.24
N LEU A 37 -1.49 -16.42 -10.32
CA LEU A 37 -2.63 -15.95 -9.57
C LEU A 37 -3.90 -16.41 -10.30
N TYR A 38 -4.94 -16.66 -9.54
CA TYR A 38 -6.22 -17.11 -10.05
C TYR A 38 -7.34 -16.28 -9.43
N ILE A 39 -8.35 -15.96 -10.24
CA ILE A 39 -9.66 -15.50 -9.77
C ILE A 39 -10.50 -16.78 -9.66
N ASP A 40 -10.77 -17.26 -8.45
CA ASP A 40 -11.33 -18.60 -8.20
C ASP A 40 -10.42 -19.79 -8.63
N LYS A 41 -10.73 -21.02 -8.19
CA LYS A 41 -9.89 -22.22 -8.32
C LYS A 41 -9.51 -22.62 -9.74
N ARG A 42 -10.19 -22.08 -10.75
CA ARG A 42 -10.14 -22.60 -12.13
C ARG A 42 -9.77 -21.56 -13.17
N MET A 43 -9.81 -20.27 -12.85
CA MET A 43 -9.56 -19.23 -13.84
C MET A 43 -8.27 -18.48 -13.49
N PRO A 44 -7.23 -18.57 -14.34
CA PRO A 44 -6.03 -17.75 -14.13
C PRO A 44 -6.42 -16.28 -14.14
N LEU A 45 -5.69 -15.48 -13.37
CA LEU A 45 -5.85 -14.03 -13.36
C LEU A 45 -5.66 -13.52 -14.79
N PRO A 46 -6.65 -12.83 -15.37
CA PRO A 46 -6.52 -12.29 -16.72
C PRO A 46 -5.35 -11.30 -16.82
N ASP A 47 -4.87 -11.08 -18.05
CA ASP A 47 -3.74 -10.18 -18.31
C ASP A 47 -3.96 -8.77 -17.77
N TRP A 48 -5.19 -8.25 -17.85
CA TRP A 48 -5.53 -6.94 -17.28
C TRP A 48 -5.35 -6.91 -15.76
N GLY A 49 -5.65 -8.01 -15.06
CA GLY A 49 -5.48 -8.09 -13.61
C GLY A 49 -4.01 -8.12 -13.22
N THR A 50 -3.20 -8.88 -13.98
CA THR A 50 -1.75 -8.91 -13.84
C THR A 50 -1.15 -7.53 -14.10
N PHE A 51 -1.63 -6.81 -15.12
CA PHE A 51 -1.22 -5.45 -15.43
C PHE A 51 -1.39 -4.50 -14.23
N PHE A 52 -2.56 -4.48 -13.57
CA PHE A 52 -2.75 -3.59 -12.42
C PHE A 52 -1.85 -3.95 -11.23
N ILE A 53 -1.64 -5.24 -10.95
CA ILE A 53 -0.68 -5.67 -9.92
C ILE A 53 0.71 -5.12 -10.25
N GLU A 54 1.16 -5.21 -11.49
CA GLU A 54 2.50 -4.75 -11.87
C GLU A 54 2.65 -3.24 -11.85
N ILE A 55 1.62 -2.50 -12.24
CA ILE A 55 1.58 -1.04 -12.00
C ILE A 55 1.76 -0.74 -10.51
N GLY A 56 1.06 -1.48 -9.64
CA GLY A 56 1.23 -1.37 -8.20
C GLY A 56 2.67 -1.62 -7.73
N CYS A 57 3.29 -2.70 -8.20
CA CYS A 57 4.67 -3.04 -7.88
C CYS A 57 5.64 -1.93 -8.34
N HIS A 58 5.55 -1.52 -9.61
CA HIS A 58 6.45 -0.52 -10.19
C HIS A 58 6.38 0.83 -9.48
N VAL A 59 5.17 1.29 -9.13
CA VAL A 59 5.01 2.56 -8.42
C VAL A 59 5.58 2.49 -7.00
N ALA A 60 5.48 1.33 -6.36
CA ALA A 60 5.97 1.13 -5.00
C ALA A 60 7.49 0.96 -4.89
N GLU A 61 8.12 0.48 -5.97
CA GLU A 61 9.57 0.38 -6.13
C GLU A 61 10.19 1.69 -6.61
N TRP A 62 9.38 2.60 -7.13
CA TRP A 62 9.86 3.89 -7.60
C TRP A 62 10.54 4.67 -6.47
N GLU A 63 11.72 5.21 -6.75
CA GLU A 63 12.49 5.95 -5.75
C GLU A 63 11.72 7.18 -5.26
N THR A 64 11.56 7.23 -3.94
CA THR A 64 10.98 8.37 -3.24
C THR A 64 12.05 9.46 -3.15
N GLY A 65 12.17 10.27 -4.20
CA GLY A 65 12.98 11.50 -4.21
C GLY A 65 12.14 12.75 -3.91
N SER A 66 12.61 13.90 -4.40
CA SER A 66 11.85 15.16 -4.39
C SER A 66 10.58 15.10 -5.24
N ASN A 67 10.49 14.13 -6.15
CA ASN A 67 9.36 13.98 -7.07
C ASN A 67 8.49 12.80 -6.66
N ARG A 68 7.18 12.93 -6.85
CA ARG A 68 6.24 11.81 -6.86
C ARG A 68 5.98 11.37 -8.30
N LEU A 69 5.73 10.07 -8.46
CA LEU A 69 5.28 9.45 -9.70
C LEU A 69 3.76 9.46 -9.70
N VAL A 70 3.16 9.84 -10.82
CA VAL A 70 1.72 9.79 -11.06
C VAL A 70 1.48 8.88 -12.25
N ILE A 71 0.70 7.82 -12.01
CA ILE A 71 0.18 6.94 -13.05
C ILE A 71 -1.33 7.09 -13.07
N ALA A 72 -1.87 7.55 -14.20
CA ALA A 72 -3.31 7.67 -14.40
C ALA A 72 -3.78 6.73 -15.51
N LEU A 73 -4.88 6.05 -15.24
CA LEU A 73 -5.43 4.96 -16.05
C LEU A 73 -6.90 5.26 -16.32
N ALA A 74 -7.27 5.42 -17.59
CA ALA A 74 -8.67 5.34 -18.00
C ALA A 74 -9.00 3.90 -18.37
N VAL A 75 -10.02 3.33 -17.74
CA VAL A 75 -10.36 1.91 -17.87
C VAL A 75 -11.79 1.73 -18.34
N PRO A 76 -12.10 0.68 -19.13
CA PRO A 76 -13.47 0.38 -19.53
C PRO A 76 -14.36 -0.07 -18.37
N THR A 77 -13.74 -0.61 -17.32
CA THR A 77 -14.40 -1.01 -16.08
C THR A 77 -13.42 -0.89 -14.93
N ARG A 78 -13.85 -0.29 -13.80
CA ARG A 78 -13.01 -0.19 -12.60
C ARG A 78 -12.84 -1.48 -11.80
N THR A 79 -13.67 -2.51 -12.05
CA THR A 79 -13.83 -3.63 -11.11
C THR A 79 -12.49 -4.24 -10.72
N CYS A 80 -12.20 -4.23 -9.41
CA CYS A 80 -10.96 -4.71 -8.80
C CYS A 80 -9.65 -4.01 -9.21
N ALA A 81 -9.63 -3.06 -10.15
CA ALA A 81 -8.39 -2.45 -10.63
C ALA A 81 -7.58 -1.78 -9.50
N ALA A 82 -8.24 -0.95 -8.69
CA ALA A 82 -7.60 -0.30 -7.53
C ALA A 82 -7.14 -1.31 -6.46
N ALA A 83 -7.94 -2.36 -6.20
CA ALA A 83 -7.59 -3.40 -5.24
C ALA A 83 -6.39 -4.25 -5.68
N LEU A 84 -6.30 -4.56 -6.98
CA LEU A 84 -5.18 -5.29 -7.58
C LEU A 84 -3.91 -4.43 -7.64
N ALA A 85 -4.03 -3.14 -7.97
CA ALA A 85 -2.91 -2.21 -7.87
C ALA A 85 -2.40 -2.08 -6.42
N ALA A 86 -3.30 -1.95 -5.45
CA ALA A 86 -2.92 -1.96 -4.04
C ALA A 86 -2.22 -3.26 -3.63
N PHE A 87 -2.66 -4.40 -4.18
CA PHE A 87 -2.07 -5.70 -3.90
C PHE A 87 -0.64 -5.75 -4.39
N GLY A 88 -0.37 -5.27 -5.62
CA GLY A 88 0.97 -5.10 -6.15
C GLY A 88 1.86 -4.21 -5.29
N VAL A 89 1.35 -3.05 -4.85
CA VAL A 89 2.09 -2.15 -3.93
C VAL A 89 2.51 -2.91 -2.67
N VAL A 90 1.59 -3.62 -2.03
CA VAL A 90 1.89 -4.35 -0.79
C VAL A 90 2.87 -5.49 -1.03
N LEU A 91 2.80 -6.20 -2.17
CA LEU A 91 3.76 -7.26 -2.50
C LEU A 91 5.17 -6.71 -2.66
N ALA A 92 5.37 -5.69 -3.50
CA ALA A 92 6.68 -5.10 -3.73
C ALA A 92 7.30 -4.53 -2.44
N ARG A 93 6.47 -3.87 -1.62
CA ARG A 93 6.92 -3.33 -0.34
C ARG A 93 7.18 -4.41 0.69
N ALA A 94 6.47 -5.53 0.68
CA ALA A 94 6.71 -6.63 1.63
C ALA A 94 8.13 -7.17 1.53
N ASN A 95 8.67 -7.23 0.31
CA ASN A 95 10.03 -7.69 0.02
C ASN A 95 11.08 -6.60 0.26
N SER A 96 10.63 -5.34 0.39
CA SER A 96 11.50 -4.18 0.63
C SER A 96 11.77 -4.00 2.12
N SER A 97 13.05 -4.03 2.48
CA SER A 97 13.47 -3.65 3.83
C SER A 97 13.05 -2.20 4.10
N PRO A 98 12.42 -1.91 5.26
CA PRO A 98 12.10 -0.52 5.60
C PRO A 98 13.38 0.30 5.64
N ASN A 99 13.35 1.49 5.03
CA ASN A 99 14.47 2.42 5.14
C ASN A 99 14.63 2.85 6.60
N GLN A 100 15.87 3.04 7.06
CA GLN A 100 16.15 3.52 8.41
C GLN A 100 15.40 4.82 8.72
N VAL A 101 15.29 5.74 7.75
CA VAL A 101 14.56 7.00 7.90
C VAL A 101 13.11 6.77 8.33
N GLU A 102 12.39 5.85 7.68
CA GLU A 102 11.00 5.51 8.03
C GLU A 102 10.87 4.98 9.47
N ILE A 103 11.88 4.23 9.94
CA ILE A 103 11.90 3.68 11.30
C ILE A 103 12.05 4.80 12.33
N TYR A 104 12.95 5.76 12.09
CA TYR A 104 13.18 6.89 12.99
C TYR A 104 11.98 7.85 13.01
N GLU A 105 11.39 8.18 11.86
CA GLU A 105 10.17 9.01 11.82
C GLU A 105 9.02 8.36 12.61
N TYR A 106 8.86 7.04 12.47
CA TYR A 106 7.87 6.30 13.26
C TYR A 106 8.19 6.34 14.76
N PHE A 107 9.46 6.18 15.13
CA PHE A 107 9.90 6.27 16.51
C PHE A 107 9.62 7.65 17.12
N ASP A 108 9.94 8.73 16.41
CA ASP A 108 9.71 10.10 16.86
C ASP A 108 8.22 10.38 17.06
N LYS A 109 7.39 9.86 16.16
CA LYS A 109 5.94 9.90 16.30
C LYS A 109 5.46 9.17 17.55
N LEU A 110 6.00 7.99 17.87
CA LEU A 110 5.68 7.31 19.12
C LEU A 110 6.16 8.11 20.34
N CYS A 111 7.31 8.78 20.26
CA CYS A 111 7.82 9.65 21.30
C CYS A 111 6.89 10.84 21.59
N SER A 112 6.20 11.37 20.56
CA SER A 112 5.22 12.44 20.70
C SER A 112 3.88 12.03 21.34
N LEU A 113 3.65 10.74 21.61
CA LEU A 113 2.42 10.28 22.23
C LEU A 113 2.28 10.82 23.66
N LYS A 114 1.04 11.06 24.09
CA LYS A 114 0.76 11.43 25.48
C LYS A 114 1.03 10.24 26.41
N LYS A 115 1.73 10.44 27.53
CA LYS A 115 1.86 9.42 28.59
C LYS A 115 0.48 8.91 29.01
N GLY A 116 0.34 7.60 29.17
CA GLY A 116 -0.96 6.96 29.44
C GLY A 116 -1.68 6.44 28.19
N THR A 117 -1.17 6.72 26.98
CA THR A 117 -1.77 6.20 25.74
C THR A 117 -1.76 4.66 25.75
N PRO A 118 -2.92 4.00 25.56
CA PRO A 118 -2.98 2.56 25.39
C PRO A 118 -2.21 2.14 24.14
N ILE A 119 -1.36 1.13 24.27
CA ILE A 119 -0.55 0.59 23.17
C ILE A 119 -0.73 -0.92 23.04
N ILE A 120 -0.37 -1.41 21.87
CA ILE A 120 -0.21 -2.80 21.52
C ILE A 120 1.30 -3.05 21.39
N TYR A 121 1.82 -3.96 22.20
CA TYR A 121 3.22 -4.40 22.16
C TYR A 121 3.32 -5.80 21.59
N ARG A 122 4.17 -5.99 20.59
CA ARG A 122 4.35 -7.25 19.85
C ARG A 122 5.71 -7.86 20.15
N GLU A 123 5.69 -9.06 20.74
CA GLU A 123 6.89 -9.80 21.14
C GLU A 123 6.81 -11.23 20.57
N GLY A 124 7.50 -11.45 19.45
CA GLY A 124 7.44 -12.73 18.74
C GLY A 124 6.02 -13.05 18.28
N LYS A 125 5.42 -14.13 18.82
CA LYS A 125 4.03 -14.54 18.53
C LYS A 125 3.01 -14.00 19.54
N LYS A 126 3.46 -13.25 20.55
CA LYS A 126 2.62 -12.72 21.61
C LYS A 126 2.27 -11.27 21.32
N ILE A 127 1.00 -10.94 21.47
CA ILE A 127 0.51 -9.57 21.51
C ILE A 127 0.12 -9.27 22.94
N ARG A 128 0.54 -8.12 23.45
CA ARG A 128 0.19 -7.62 24.79
C ARG A 128 -0.37 -6.21 24.67
N LYS A 129 -1.48 -5.94 25.36
CA LYS A 129 -1.94 -4.56 25.58
C LYS A 129 -1.13 -3.94 26.71
N GLY A 130 -0.78 -2.67 26.59
CA GLY A 130 0.05 -1.96 27.54
C GLY A 130 -0.26 -0.48 27.57
N ILE A 131 0.54 0.26 28.34
CA ILE A 131 0.45 1.72 28.45
C ILE A 131 1.79 2.32 28.06
N TYR A 132 1.77 3.33 27.19
CA TYR A 132 2.93 4.16 26.89
C TYR A 132 3.28 5.05 28.09
N CYS A 133 4.53 5.00 28.54
CA CYS A 133 5.02 5.71 29.73
C CYS A 133 5.91 6.94 29.39
N GLY A 134 6.21 7.18 28.12
CA GLY A 134 7.15 8.20 27.67
C GLY A 134 8.38 7.57 27.03
N PHE A 135 9.45 8.34 26.97
CA PHE A 135 10.78 7.88 26.56
C PHE A 135 11.82 8.21 27.64
N SER A 136 12.93 7.47 27.64
CA SER A 136 14.09 7.70 28.50
C SER A 136 15.36 7.77 27.66
N ASN A 137 16.37 8.51 28.13
CA ASN A 137 17.70 8.54 27.52
C ASN A 137 18.64 7.69 28.38
N GLU A 138 19.16 6.61 27.82
CA GLU A 138 20.08 5.69 28.51
C GLU A 138 21.29 5.44 27.62
N ASN A 139 22.49 5.68 28.16
CA ASN A 139 23.74 5.53 27.41
C ASN A 139 23.76 6.31 26.07
N GLY A 140 23.14 7.49 26.05
CA GLY A 140 23.02 8.32 24.85
C GLY A 140 21.97 7.86 23.83
N GLN A 141 21.22 6.79 24.12
CA GLN A 141 20.14 6.31 23.26
C GLN A 141 18.76 6.65 23.83
N CYS A 142 17.89 7.23 23.00
CA CYS A 142 16.49 7.44 23.33
C CYS A 142 15.71 6.13 23.19
N LEU A 143 14.96 5.74 24.22
CA LEU A 143 14.20 4.49 24.31
C LEU A 143 12.74 4.78 24.67
N ILE A 144 11.80 4.18 23.95
CA ILE A 144 10.38 4.22 24.31
C ILE A 144 10.15 3.32 25.52
N THR A 145 9.50 3.84 26.56
CA THR A 145 9.14 3.09 27.76
C THR A 145 7.67 2.68 27.70
N VAL A 146 7.40 1.38 27.77
CA VAL A 146 6.05 0.82 27.83
C VAL A 146 5.85 -0.01 29.10
N ARG A 147 4.68 0.09 29.71
CA ARG A 147 4.27 -0.69 30.87
C ARG A 147 3.30 -1.79 30.45
N LEU A 148 3.69 -3.03 30.68
CA LEU A 148 2.94 -4.23 30.30
C LEU A 148 2.47 -4.97 31.56
N PRO A 149 1.16 -5.19 31.76
CA PRO A 149 0.66 -5.94 32.90
C PRO A 149 1.09 -7.42 32.81
N THR A 150 1.57 -7.98 33.91
CA THR A 150 1.97 -9.39 34.06
C THR A 150 1.25 -10.06 35.23
N LYS A 151 1.49 -11.36 35.46
CA LYS A 151 0.93 -12.07 36.62
C LYS A 151 1.47 -11.56 37.96
N ASN A 152 2.69 -11.01 37.96
CA ASN A 152 3.42 -10.61 39.17
C ASN A 152 3.51 -9.08 39.31
N GLY A 153 2.55 -8.34 38.73
CA GLY A 153 2.56 -6.88 38.66
C GLY A 153 2.91 -6.37 37.26
N ASP A 154 3.42 -5.15 37.17
CA ASP A 154 3.73 -4.49 35.91
C ASP A 154 5.20 -4.72 35.50
N MET A 155 5.43 -5.00 34.23
CA MET A 155 6.76 -5.07 33.63
C MET A 155 7.00 -3.83 32.77
N ILE A 156 8.10 -3.13 33.00
CA ILE A 156 8.53 -2.01 32.18
C ILE A 156 9.44 -2.55 31.07
N CYS A 157 9.08 -2.28 29.82
CA CYS A 157 9.91 -2.60 28.65
C CYS A 157 10.44 -1.30 28.05
N LYS A 158 11.71 -1.32 27.63
CA LYS A 158 12.37 -0.23 26.91
C LYS A 158 12.58 -0.67 25.47
N VAL A 159 12.12 0.13 24.52
CA VAL A 159 12.07 -0.22 23.10
C VAL A 159 12.95 0.75 22.33
N PRO A 160 14.06 0.29 21.74
CA PRO A 160 14.94 1.15 20.94
C PRO A 160 14.32 1.51 19.59
N PRO A 161 14.86 2.51 18.87
CA PRO A 161 14.35 2.94 17.57
C PRO A 161 14.20 1.82 16.54
N GLY A 162 15.20 0.93 16.42
CA GLY A 162 15.15 -0.22 15.51
C GLY A 162 14.01 -1.22 15.80
N GLU A 163 13.38 -1.13 16.95
CA GLU A 163 12.27 -1.98 17.37
C GLU A 163 10.94 -1.23 17.54
N ALA A 164 10.89 0.05 17.15
CA ALA A 164 9.72 0.92 17.31
C ALA A 164 8.43 0.28 16.78
N GLN A 165 8.52 -0.43 15.64
CA GLN A 165 7.40 -1.14 15.00
C GLN A 165 6.74 -2.24 15.86
N LYS A 166 7.36 -2.64 16.98
CA LYS A 166 6.74 -3.54 17.97
C LYS A 166 5.65 -2.84 18.80
N VAL A 167 5.67 -1.51 18.87
CA VAL A 167 4.73 -0.68 19.63
C VAL A 167 3.78 -0.01 18.66
N GLU A 168 2.47 -0.09 18.91
CA GLU A 168 1.47 0.64 18.14
C GLU A 168 0.41 1.24 19.07
N PRO A 169 -0.06 2.47 18.85
CA PRO A 169 -1.23 2.99 19.57
C PRO A 169 -2.45 2.07 19.38
N ALA A 170 -3.14 1.73 20.46
CA ALA A 170 -4.37 0.94 20.33
C ALA A 170 -5.48 1.80 19.69
N THR A 171 -6.21 1.22 18.73
CA THR A 171 -7.33 1.91 18.05
C THR A 171 -8.52 2.12 18.99
N SER A 172 -8.82 1.14 19.84
CA SER A 172 -9.87 1.27 20.86
C SER A 172 -9.34 2.06 22.06
N GLN A 173 -10.01 3.16 22.39
CA GLN A 173 -9.79 3.89 23.64
C GLN A 173 -10.36 3.16 24.86
N ASP A 174 -10.64 1.86 24.76
CA ASP A 174 -11.18 1.09 25.87
C ASP A 174 -10.17 1.08 27.01
N LYS A 175 -10.40 1.98 27.98
CA LYS A 175 -9.52 2.22 29.13
C LYS A 175 -9.41 0.99 30.03
N ARG A 176 -10.37 0.06 29.92
CA ARG A 176 -10.35 -1.22 30.62
C ARG A 176 -9.46 -2.21 29.88
N ILE A 177 -8.15 -2.00 29.96
CA ILE A 177 -7.18 -3.05 29.65
C ILE A 177 -7.36 -4.13 30.73
N THR A 178 -8.22 -5.11 30.47
CA THR A 178 -8.38 -6.25 31.37
C THR A 178 -7.08 -7.04 31.39
N LEU A 179 -6.60 -7.37 32.60
CA LEU A 179 -5.44 -8.23 32.78
C LEU A 179 -5.70 -9.55 32.03
N ARG A 180 -4.77 -9.94 31.13
CA ARG A 180 -4.68 -11.24 30.41
C ARG A 180 -5.38 -11.42 29.06
N THR A 181 -5.48 -10.42 28.20
CA THR A 181 -5.62 -10.74 26.76
C THR A 181 -4.26 -11.05 26.12
N THR A 182 -3.58 -12.11 26.58
CA THR A 182 -2.52 -12.76 25.79
C THR A 182 -3.18 -13.62 24.73
N GLY A 183 -3.49 -13.00 23.59
CA GLY A 183 -3.93 -13.71 22.40
C GLY A 183 -2.76 -14.37 21.69
N ARG A 184 -2.96 -15.59 21.18
CA ARG A 184 -2.17 -16.06 20.04
C ARG A 184 -2.75 -15.38 18.80
N CYS A 185 -1.91 -14.75 17.98
CA CYS A 185 -2.34 -14.40 16.64
C CYS A 185 -2.67 -15.66 15.87
N LYS A 186 -3.96 -15.88 15.60
CA LYS A 186 -4.37 -16.76 14.52
C LYS A 186 -4.24 -15.95 13.23
N PHE A 187 -3.30 -16.35 12.39
CA PHE A 187 -3.12 -15.78 11.07
C PHE A 187 -4.00 -16.56 10.10
N SER A 188 -5.14 -15.98 9.70
CA SER A 188 -5.84 -16.48 8.52
C SER A 188 -4.97 -16.25 7.28
N GLY A 189 -5.15 -17.10 6.27
CA GLY A 189 -4.47 -16.93 4.99
C GLY A 189 -2.96 -17.17 4.98
N LYS A 190 -2.34 -17.72 6.04
CA LYS A 190 -0.87 -17.91 6.10
C LYS A 190 -0.31 -18.62 4.87
N ALA A 191 -0.94 -19.71 4.46
CA ALA A 191 -0.48 -20.46 3.30
C ALA A 191 -0.56 -19.61 2.01
N PHE A 192 -1.62 -18.79 1.86
CA PHE A 192 -1.79 -17.91 0.71
C PHE A 192 -0.74 -16.79 0.71
N ILE A 193 -0.49 -16.15 1.86
CA ILE A 193 0.56 -15.14 1.98
C ILE A 193 1.94 -15.74 1.72
N ASP A 194 2.24 -16.90 2.31
CA ASP A 194 3.51 -17.62 2.08
C ASP A 194 3.70 -17.93 0.58
N ALA A 195 2.61 -18.19 -0.16
CA ALA A 195 2.66 -18.44 -1.60
C ALA A 195 2.84 -17.15 -2.43
N CYS A 196 2.32 -16.02 -1.97
CA CYS A 196 2.41 -14.73 -2.67
C CYS A 196 3.75 -14.00 -2.40
N ILE A 197 4.22 -13.98 -1.15
CA ILE A 197 5.38 -13.17 -0.71
C ILE A 197 6.59 -14.07 -0.41
N GLY A 198 6.36 -15.34 -0.08
CA GLY A 198 7.42 -16.25 0.36
C GLY A 198 7.43 -16.48 1.88
N ARG A 199 7.98 -17.62 2.30
CA ARG A 199 7.89 -18.10 3.70
C ARG A 199 8.73 -17.30 4.70
N ILE A 200 9.88 -16.76 4.28
CA ILE A 200 10.83 -16.09 5.18
C ILE A 200 10.26 -14.73 5.61
N GLU A 201 9.62 -14.04 4.68
CA GLU A 201 9.15 -12.67 4.84
C GLU A 201 7.77 -12.59 5.52
N SER A 202 6.98 -13.67 5.47
CA SER A 202 5.62 -13.66 6.01
C SER A 202 5.57 -13.42 7.52
N PHE A 203 6.59 -13.81 8.29
CA PHE A 203 6.57 -13.62 9.74
C PHE A 203 6.67 -12.14 10.14
N ASP A 204 7.55 -11.39 9.49
CA ASP A 204 7.68 -9.95 9.70
C ASP A 204 6.47 -9.21 9.12
N PHE A 205 5.94 -9.71 8.00
CA PHE A 205 4.72 -9.24 7.38
C PHE A 205 3.54 -9.19 8.37
N TYR A 206 3.42 -10.20 9.24
CA TYR A 206 2.36 -10.30 10.22
C TYR A 206 2.58 -9.51 11.51
N LYS A 207 3.82 -9.11 11.80
CA LYS A 207 4.19 -8.47 13.08
C LYS A 207 4.22 -6.96 13.00
N LYS A 208 4.70 -6.43 11.88
CA LYS A 208 5.04 -5.01 11.77
C LYS A 208 3.91 -4.29 11.04
N SER A 209 3.27 -3.35 11.69
CA SER A 209 2.34 -2.45 11.01
C SER A 209 3.13 -1.44 10.19
N ARG A 210 2.85 -1.30 8.89
CA ARG A 210 3.41 -0.25 8.02
C ARG A 210 2.34 0.16 7.03
N LEU A 211 2.12 1.46 6.86
CA LEU A 211 1.14 1.96 5.89
C LEU A 211 1.81 2.02 4.51
N GLU A 212 1.65 0.97 3.70
CA GLU A 212 2.21 0.95 2.35
C GLU A 212 1.37 1.82 1.41
N CYS A 213 0.06 1.60 1.43
CA CYS A 213 -0.86 2.29 0.54
C CYS A 213 -2.18 2.70 1.19
N VAL A 214 -2.80 3.72 0.60
CA VAL A 214 -4.16 4.15 0.89
C VAL A 214 -4.99 4.04 -0.37
N ILE A 215 -6.18 3.47 -0.28
CA ILE A 215 -7.16 3.44 -1.37
C ILE A 215 -8.30 4.40 -1.03
N LEU A 216 -8.51 5.41 -1.87
CA LEU A 216 -9.64 6.33 -1.79
C LEU A 216 -10.71 5.90 -2.78
N GLY A 217 -11.83 5.39 -2.26
CA GLY A 217 -12.95 4.94 -3.10
C GLY A 217 -14.22 4.71 -2.29
N ARG A 218 -15.18 4.01 -2.89
CA ARG A 218 -16.43 3.63 -2.22
C ARG A 218 -16.17 2.42 -1.31
N SER A 219 -16.10 2.65 0.01
CA SER A 219 -15.68 1.62 0.99
C SER A 219 -16.45 0.31 0.90
N ASN A 220 -17.77 0.33 0.66
CA ASN A 220 -18.57 -0.90 0.57
C ASN A 220 -18.16 -1.77 -0.63
N ILE A 221 -17.88 -1.12 -1.75
CA ILE A 221 -17.49 -1.80 -2.99
C ILE A 221 -16.08 -2.36 -2.84
N LEU A 222 -15.12 -1.55 -2.39
CA LEU A 222 -13.76 -2.00 -2.12
C LEU A 222 -13.74 -3.14 -1.09
N LYS A 223 -14.59 -3.07 -0.06
CA LYS A 223 -14.74 -4.14 0.92
C LYS A 223 -15.20 -5.44 0.29
N GLN A 224 -16.18 -5.39 -0.61
CA GLN A 224 -16.64 -6.57 -1.35
C GLN A 224 -15.51 -7.15 -2.21
N GLU A 225 -14.83 -6.32 -2.99
CA GLU A 225 -13.74 -6.73 -3.88
C GLU A 225 -12.57 -7.35 -3.12
N ILE A 226 -12.18 -6.74 -2.00
CA ILE A 226 -11.00 -7.14 -1.23
C ILE A 226 -11.28 -8.30 -0.29
N LYS A 227 -12.47 -8.32 0.36
CA LYS A 227 -12.80 -9.34 1.35
C LYS A 227 -13.54 -10.53 0.77
N GLU A 228 -14.45 -10.35 -0.17
CA GLU A 228 -15.39 -11.42 -0.51
C GLU A 228 -15.03 -12.17 -1.79
N ILE A 229 -14.28 -11.56 -2.70
CA ILE A 229 -13.82 -12.23 -3.92
C ILE A 229 -12.70 -13.23 -3.56
N PRO A 230 -12.86 -14.53 -3.88
CA PRO A 230 -11.81 -15.52 -3.64
C PRO A 230 -10.67 -15.36 -4.65
N PHE A 231 -9.45 -15.47 -4.14
CA PHE A 231 -8.22 -15.49 -4.93
C PHE A 231 -7.45 -16.78 -4.68
N GLY A 232 -6.70 -17.18 -5.70
CA GLY A 232 -5.84 -18.35 -5.66
C GLY A 232 -4.41 -18.00 -6.03
N CYS A 233 -3.46 -18.74 -5.46
CA CYS A 233 -2.06 -18.66 -5.82
C CYS A 233 -1.50 -20.07 -5.94
N CYS A 234 -0.91 -20.38 -7.09
CA CYS A 234 -0.10 -21.60 -7.28
C CYS A 234 1.36 -21.26 -7.05
N SER A 235 1.92 -21.80 -5.96
CA SER A 235 3.37 -21.75 -5.72
C SER A 235 4.12 -22.61 -6.75
N SER A 236 5.45 -22.46 -6.81
CA SER A 236 6.32 -23.28 -7.68
C SER A 236 6.16 -24.80 -7.48
N GLN A 237 5.65 -25.23 -6.32
CA GLN A 237 5.33 -26.63 -6.02
C GLN A 237 3.98 -27.09 -6.60
N ARG A 238 3.30 -26.26 -7.40
CA ARG A 238 1.96 -26.52 -7.98
C ARG A 238 0.85 -26.79 -6.96
N VAL A 239 1.07 -26.42 -5.70
CA VAL A 239 0.04 -26.49 -4.66
C VAL A 239 -0.79 -25.21 -4.75
N TYR A 240 -2.04 -25.37 -5.17
CA TYR A 240 -3.03 -24.29 -5.15
C TYR A 240 -3.37 -23.93 -3.71
N THR A 241 -3.26 -22.64 -3.39
CA THR A 241 -3.66 -22.11 -2.10
C THR A 241 -4.69 -21.03 -2.30
N GLU A 242 -5.82 -21.16 -1.60
CA GLU A 242 -6.92 -20.19 -1.63
C GLU A 242 -6.73 -19.12 -0.54
N GLY A 243 -7.11 -17.90 -0.86
CA GLY A 243 -7.16 -16.78 0.06
C GLY A 243 -8.04 -15.66 -0.48
N ARG A 244 -7.89 -14.47 0.09
CA ARG A 244 -8.55 -13.23 -0.34
C ARG A 244 -7.51 -12.14 -0.47
N LEU A 245 -7.79 -11.07 -1.22
CA LEU A 245 -6.89 -9.91 -1.27
C LEU A 245 -6.66 -9.33 0.12
N GLN A 246 -7.67 -9.36 1.01
CA GLN A 246 -7.54 -8.90 2.40
C GLN A 246 -6.43 -9.60 3.18
N ASP A 247 -6.11 -10.87 2.87
CA ASP A 247 -5.05 -11.59 3.58
C ASP A 247 -3.69 -10.89 3.36
N VAL A 248 -3.44 -10.38 2.15
CA VAL A 248 -2.22 -9.65 1.78
C VAL A 248 -2.37 -8.14 2.01
N LEU A 249 -3.44 -7.52 1.51
CA LEU A 249 -3.68 -6.08 1.66
C LEU A 249 -3.76 -5.65 3.12
N ARG A 250 -4.28 -6.52 3.99
CA ARG A 250 -4.37 -6.28 5.43
C ARG A 250 -4.92 -4.89 5.74
N VAL A 251 -6.07 -4.56 5.13
CA VAL A 251 -6.73 -3.27 5.29
C VAL A 251 -7.10 -3.08 6.75
N ARG A 252 -6.56 -2.02 7.36
CA ARG A 252 -6.62 -1.79 8.81
C ARG A 252 -8.03 -1.91 9.39
N GLU A 253 -9.00 -1.22 8.79
CA GLU A 253 -10.39 -1.16 9.25
C GLU A 253 -11.06 -2.54 9.31
N TRP A 254 -10.58 -3.50 8.51
CA TRP A 254 -11.20 -4.82 8.36
C TRP A 254 -10.44 -5.93 9.07
N LEU A 255 -9.39 -5.58 9.80
CA LEU A 255 -8.62 -6.49 10.65
C LEU A 255 -9.21 -6.54 12.06
N SER A 256 -8.91 -7.64 12.76
CA SER A 256 -9.16 -7.73 14.20
C SER A 256 -8.12 -6.92 14.98
N ASP A 257 -8.50 -6.44 16.17
CA ASP A 257 -7.62 -5.70 17.07
C ASP A 257 -6.23 -6.35 17.24
N GLY A 258 -5.19 -5.55 17.06
CA GLY A 258 -3.79 -5.95 17.24
C GLY A 258 -3.15 -6.65 16.06
N GLN A 259 -3.90 -7.02 15.03
CA GLN A 259 -3.30 -7.49 13.79
C GLN A 259 -2.52 -6.36 13.10
N ALA A 260 -1.35 -6.67 12.55
CA ALA A 260 -0.57 -5.69 11.78
C ALA A 260 -1.31 -5.34 10.48
N TYR A 261 -1.33 -4.07 10.08
CA TYR A 261 -1.95 -3.63 8.83
C TYR A 261 -0.89 -3.28 7.77
N ARG A 262 -1.31 -3.27 6.50
CA ARG A 262 -0.48 -2.82 5.35
C ARG A 262 -1.11 -1.70 4.54
N SER A 263 -2.43 -1.57 4.61
CA SER A 263 -3.16 -0.57 3.85
C SER A 263 -4.31 0.01 4.65
N GLU A 264 -4.84 1.13 4.16
CA GLU A 264 -6.08 1.75 4.64
C GLU A 264 -7.01 2.03 3.46
N VAL A 265 -8.32 1.95 3.71
CA VAL A 265 -9.35 2.36 2.77
C VAL A 265 -10.06 3.55 3.36
N LEU A 266 -10.14 4.64 2.61
CA LEU A 266 -10.77 5.89 3.02
C LEU A 266 -11.94 6.19 2.09
N SER A 267 -13.12 6.44 2.67
CA SER A 267 -14.31 6.75 1.90
C SER A 267 -14.20 8.13 1.24
N VAL A 268 -14.64 8.21 -0.02
CA VAL A 268 -14.73 9.46 -0.78
C VAL A 268 -15.98 10.29 -0.45
N ASP A 269 -16.98 9.65 0.15
CA ASP A 269 -18.31 10.24 0.41
C ASP A 269 -18.31 11.21 1.60
N GLY A 270 -17.24 11.22 2.41
CA GLY A 270 -17.12 12.10 3.58
C GLY A 270 -17.10 13.59 3.20
N SER A 271 -17.58 14.46 4.09
CA SER A 271 -17.48 15.92 3.91
C SER A 271 -16.11 16.49 4.33
N LYS A 272 -15.39 15.76 5.18
CA LYS A 272 -14.08 16.16 5.69
C LYS A 272 -12.95 15.49 4.88
N PRO A 273 -11.79 16.14 4.76
CA PRO A 273 -10.63 15.53 4.14
C PRO A 273 -10.29 14.18 4.79
N PRO A 274 -10.14 13.12 4.00
CA PRO A 274 -9.74 11.82 4.50
C PRO A 274 -8.33 11.93 5.08
N ARG A 275 -8.15 11.40 6.29
CA ARG A 275 -6.85 11.38 6.98
C ARG A 275 -6.55 9.96 7.37
N THR A 276 -5.30 9.55 7.17
CA THR A 276 -4.81 8.28 7.68
C THR A 276 -4.83 8.28 9.19
N GLN A 277 -4.88 7.08 9.78
CA GLN A 277 -4.75 6.99 11.22
C GLN A 277 -3.37 7.53 11.65
N HIS A 278 -3.40 8.47 12.59
CA HIS A 278 -2.21 9.19 13.09
C HIS A 278 -1.49 10.08 12.06
N GLY A 279 -2.05 10.34 10.87
CA GLY A 279 -1.40 11.20 9.86
C GLY A 279 -0.13 10.61 9.25
N SER A 280 -0.01 9.29 9.17
CA SER A 280 1.07 8.65 8.41
C SER A 280 0.88 8.91 6.91
N ILE A 281 1.98 9.15 6.19
CA ILE A 281 1.96 9.30 4.72
C ILE A 281 2.22 7.91 4.11
N PRO A 282 1.34 7.38 3.26
CA PRO A 282 1.60 6.11 2.57
C PRO A 282 2.67 6.29 1.49
N SER A 283 3.33 5.20 1.08
CA SER A 283 4.19 5.24 -0.11
C SER A 283 3.39 5.53 -1.38
N VAL A 284 2.19 4.93 -1.49
CA VAL A 284 1.32 5.08 -2.66
C VAL A 284 -0.12 5.40 -2.23
N THR A 285 -0.70 6.41 -2.86
CA THR A 285 -2.14 6.70 -2.78
C THR A 285 -2.82 6.29 -4.07
N ILE A 286 -3.89 5.50 -3.94
CA ILE A 286 -4.66 4.95 -5.05
C ILE A 286 -6.04 5.60 -5.04
N PHE A 287 -6.39 6.29 -6.12
CA PHE A 287 -7.71 6.88 -6.31
C PHE A 287 -8.56 5.93 -7.17
N ASP A 288 -9.61 5.37 -6.58
CA ASP A 288 -10.61 4.52 -7.23
C ASP A 288 -11.81 5.40 -7.64
N GLY A 289 -11.70 6.01 -8.82
CA GLY A 289 -12.72 6.86 -9.43
C GLY A 289 -12.41 8.36 -9.47
N ALA A 290 -13.05 9.04 -10.42
CA ALA A 290 -12.89 10.46 -10.73
C ALA A 290 -13.27 11.37 -9.55
N SER A 291 -14.39 11.10 -8.89
CA SER A 291 -14.87 11.95 -7.79
C SER A 291 -13.89 11.98 -6.62
N GLY A 292 -13.30 10.83 -6.28
CA GLY A 292 -12.31 10.74 -5.20
C GLY A 292 -11.04 11.50 -5.54
N PHE A 293 -10.54 11.33 -6.77
CA PHE A 293 -9.38 12.05 -7.28
C PHE A 293 -9.59 13.57 -7.28
N LEU A 294 -10.66 14.04 -7.92
CA LEU A 294 -10.94 15.46 -8.05
C LEU A 294 -11.12 16.16 -6.69
N LYS A 295 -11.72 15.46 -5.72
CA LYS A 295 -12.01 16.03 -4.41
C LYS A 295 -10.80 16.03 -3.46
N TRP A 296 -9.96 14.99 -3.53
CA TRP A 296 -8.99 14.72 -2.48
C TRP A 296 -7.53 14.72 -2.89
N ARG A 297 -7.18 14.77 -4.19
CA ARG A 297 -5.79 14.64 -4.65
C ARG A 297 -4.79 15.55 -3.93
N ASP A 298 -5.19 16.79 -3.64
CA ASP A 298 -4.31 17.79 -3.03
C ASP A 298 -3.86 17.44 -1.60
N TYR A 299 -4.57 16.56 -0.90
CA TYR A 299 -4.19 16.09 0.43
C TYR A 299 -3.12 14.99 0.41
N TRP A 300 -2.76 14.48 -0.77
CA TRP A 300 -1.87 13.31 -0.94
C TRP A 300 -0.64 13.63 -1.77
N ARG A 301 -0.27 14.90 -1.94
CA ARG A 301 0.89 15.33 -2.76
C ARG A 301 2.25 14.78 -2.30
N ASN A 302 2.31 14.16 -1.11
CA ASN A 302 3.52 13.60 -0.53
C ASN A 302 3.65 12.08 -0.70
N SER A 303 2.79 11.46 -1.50
CA SER A 303 2.87 10.04 -1.90
C SER A 303 2.86 9.91 -3.43
N HIS A 304 3.28 8.75 -3.95
CA HIS A 304 3.07 8.40 -5.36
C HIS A 304 1.58 8.14 -5.62
N TRP A 305 1.11 8.40 -6.84
CA TRP A 305 -0.30 8.25 -7.20
C TRP A 305 -0.53 7.17 -8.23
N ILE A 306 -1.56 6.37 -7.99
CA ILE A 306 -2.23 5.57 -9.01
C ILE A 306 -3.67 6.07 -9.09
N VAL A 307 -4.09 6.58 -10.25
CA VAL A 307 -5.44 7.08 -10.48
C VAL A 307 -6.14 6.14 -11.44
N VAL A 308 -7.22 5.51 -11.00
CA VAL A 308 -8.06 4.63 -11.82
C VAL A 308 -9.36 5.36 -12.10
N LEU A 309 -9.63 5.63 -13.39
CA LEU A 309 -10.82 6.34 -13.84
C LEU A 309 -11.68 5.41 -14.70
N ASP A 310 -12.91 5.16 -14.27
CA ASP A 310 -13.90 4.46 -15.07
C ASP A 310 -14.50 5.42 -16.10
N ASN A 311 -14.48 5.06 -17.38
CA ASN A 311 -14.96 5.92 -18.46
C ASN A 311 -16.47 6.19 -18.43
N THR A 312 -17.22 5.48 -17.59
CA THR A 312 -18.66 5.66 -17.40
C THR A 312 -19.01 6.60 -16.22
N GLU A 313 -18.03 7.09 -15.47
CA GLU A 313 -18.27 7.96 -14.31
C GLU A 313 -18.65 9.40 -14.70
N LEU A 314 -19.55 9.99 -13.91
CA LEU A 314 -20.09 11.35 -14.14
C LEU A 314 -19.01 12.42 -14.32
N HIS A 315 -17.90 12.32 -13.59
CA HIS A 315 -16.82 13.32 -13.58
C HIS A 315 -15.55 12.85 -14.31
N PHE A 316 -15.67 11.85 -15.18
CA PHE A 316 -14.54 11.26 -15.89
C PHE A 316 -13.75 12.31 -16.68
N MET A 317 -14.44 13.14 -17.47
CA MET A 317 -13.78 14.12 -18.35
C MET A 317 -13.06 15.23 -17.57
N GLU A 318 -13.63 15.69 -16.46
CA GLU A 318 -12.99 16.66 -15.58
C GLU A 318 -11.72 16.08 -14.94
N ALA A 319 -11.75 14.82 -14.51
CA ALA A 319 -10.57 14.15 -13.98
C ALA A 319 -9.47 14.00 -15.04
N VAL A 320 -9.83 13.58 -16.27
CA VAL A 320 -8.89 13.49 -17.40
C VAL A 320 -8.28 14.86 -17.71
N TYR A 321 -9.07 15.93 -17.71
CA TYR A 321 -8.57 17.29 -17.92
C TYR A 321 -7.51 17.67 -16.86
N GLU A 322 -7.79 17.42 -15.58
CA GLU A 322 -6.86 17.71 -14.48
C GLU A 322 -5.57 16.89 -14.57
N ILE A 323 -5.65 15.62 -14.96
CA ILE A 323 -4.47 14.77 -15.21
C ILE A 323 -3.63 15.34 -16.35
N ASN A 324 -4.27 15.73 -17.46
CA ASN A 324 -3.58 16.29 -18.62
C ASN A 324 -2.93 17.65 -18.33
N GLU A 325 -3.54 18.46 -17.47
CA GLU A 325 -2.94 19.67 -16.92
C GLU A 325 -1.68 19.35 -16.09
N GLY A 326 -1.76 18.35 -15.19
CA GLY A 326 -0.61 17.86 -14.42
C GLY A 326 0.52 17.35 -15.32
N TYR A 327 0.20 16.56 -16.33
CA TYR A 327 1.12 16.07 -17.34
C TYR A 327 1.81 17.21 -18.12
N ARG A 328 1.05 18.25 -18.52
CA ARG A 328 1.62 19.40 -19.23
C ARG A 328 2.57 20.24 -18.38
N ARG A 329 2.29 20.39 -17.08
CA ARG A 329 3.17 21.12 -16.14
C ARG A 329 4.45 20.34 -15.86
N SER A 330 4.34 19.02 -15.68
CA SER A 330 5.45 18.12 -15.37
C SER A 330 6.39 17.85 -16.54
N ASN A 331 5.90 17.85 -17.77
CA ASN A 331 6.72 17.62 -18.97
C ASN A 331 7.84 18.65 -19.20
N ARG A 332 7.94 19.68 -18.36
CA ARG A 332 9.08 20.60 -18.31
C ARG A 332 10.25 20.07 -17.48
N LEU A 333 10.04 19.07 -16.61
CA LEU A 333 10.98 18.67 -15.55
C LEU A 333 11.81 17.42 -15.88
N SER A 334 11.37 16.54 -16.76
CA SER A 334 12.15 15.48 -17.44
C SER A 334 11.17 14.48 -18.06
N LYS A 335 11.54 13.86 -19.19
CA LYS A 335 10.78 12.70 -19.71
C LYS A 335 11.13 11.49 -18.85
N VAL A 336 10.15 11.02 -18.09
CA VAL A 336 10.27 9.80 -17.31
C VAL A 336 9.78 8.65 -18.16
N GLU A 337 10.71 7.81 -18.61
CA GLU A 337 10.36 6.52 -19.21
C GLU A 337 10.33 5.49 -18.08
N ILE A 338 9.14 4.96 -17.75
CA ILE A 338 9.10 3.71 -16.99
C ILE A 338 9.53 2.64 -17.98
N GLN A 339 10.76 2.16 -17.83
CA GLN A 339 11.23 1.03 -18.59
C GLN A 339 10.39 -0.20 -18.24
N ASN A 340 10.06 -1.01 -19.25
CA ASN A 340 9.39 -2.29 -19.07
C ASN A 340 7.95 -2.24 -18.53
N ILE A 341 7.18 -1.17 -18.79
CA ILE A 341 5.72 -1.27 -18.61
C ILE A 341 5.23 -2.42 -19.49
N LEU A 342 4.43 -3.32 -18.90
CA LEU A 342 3.73 -4.36 -19.65
C LEU A 342 2.95 -3.80 -20.83
N SER A 343 2.63 -4.69 -21.78
CA SER A 343 1.63 -4.39 -22.81
C SER A 343 0.34 -3.88 -22.17
N ILE A 344 0.01 -2.62 -22.44
CA ILE A 344 -1.21 -1.99 -21.94
C ILE A 344 -2.41 -2.80 -22.46
N PRO A 345 -3.31 -3.27 -21.57
CA PRO A 345 -4.48 -4.04 -21.99
C PRO A 345 -5.37 -3.25 -22.96
N SER A 346 -6.05 -3.95 -23.86
CA SER A 346 -6.97 -3.33 -24.81
C SER A 346 -8.04 -2.49 -24.09
N GLY A 347 -8.24 -1.26 -24.55
CA GLY A 347 -9.21 -0.32 -23.99
C GLY A 347 -8.75 0.42 -22.73
N VAL A 348 -7.55 0.14 -22.22
CA VAL A 348 -6.92 0.94 -21.15
C VAL A 348 -6.08 2.04 -21.79
N GLU A 349 -6.27 3.28 -21.34
CA GLU A 349 -5.39 4.40 -21.68
C GLU A 349 -4.55 4.77 -20.47
N LEU A 350 -3.30 5.18 -20.71
CA LEU A 350 -2.31 5.38 -19.66
C LEU A 350 -1.57 6.71 -19.85
N VAL A 351 -1.50 7.49 -18.77
CA VAL A 351 -0.68 8.69 -18.67
C VAL A 351 0.25 8.56 -17.47
N ILE A 352 1.54 8.84 -17.68
CA ILE A 352 2.57 8.75 -16.64
C ILE A 352 3.37 10.05 -16.63
N TYR A 353 3.62 10.58 -15.45
CA TYR A 353 4.53 11.71 -15.24
C TYR A 353 5.05 11.78 -13.81
N GLN A 354 6.00 12.68 -13.58
CA GLN A 354 6.49 13.04 -12.25
C GLN A 354 6.18 14.49 -11.91
N GLU A 355 5.96 14.76 -10.64
CA GLU A 355 5.76 16.12 -10.15
C GLU A 355 6.43 16.31 -8.79
N GLU A 356 6.90 17.52 -8.50
CA GLU A 356 7.54 17.83 -7.22
C GLU A 356 6.57 17.60 -6.05
N ARG A 357 7.09 17.00 -4.98
CA ARG A 357 6.41 16.89 -3.68
C ARG A 357 6.34 18.26 -3.02
N GLN A 358 5.32 18.49 -2.20
CA GLN A 358 5.06 19.79 -1.58
C GLN A 358 5.35 19.84 -0.09
#